data_AF-A0A934LXG0-F1
#
_entry.id   AF-A0A934LXG0-F1
#
_cell.length_a   1.000
_cell.length_b   1.000
_cell.length_c   1.000
_cell.angle_alpha   90.00
_cell.angle_beta   90.00
_cell.angle_gamma   90.00
#
_symmetry.space_group_name_H-M   'P 1'
#
loop_
_entity.id
_entity.type
_entity.pdbx_description
1 polymer ?
#
loop_
_entity_poly.entity_id
_entity_poly.type
_entity_poly.pdbx_seq_one_letter_code
_entity_poly.pdbx_strand_id
1 'polypeptide(L)' 'GGSFVANAPVYWEPGELTDPQVTIPAGNSARVIGQDASGQYYKIIWVCDFVWVSKATMGPNYDQVWNGAPLPTGVVE' A
#
# COMPACT_ATOMS: atom_id res chain seq x y z
N GLY A 1 -8.24 3.77 -4.55
CA GLY A 1 -6.94 4.37 -4.19
C GLY A 1 -6.86 4.35 -2.69
N GLY A 2 -5.68 4.08 -2.16
CA GLY A 2 -5.41 4.29 -0.73
C GLY A 2 -4.48 5.47 -0.55
N SER A 3 -4.57 6.09 0.62
CA SER A 3 -3.67 7.16 1.03
C SER A 3 -2.79 6.72 2.18
N PHE A 4 -1.53 7.12 2.11
CA PHE A 4 -0.55 6.87 3.16
C PHE A 4 -0.80 7.82 4.33
N VAL A 5 -1.19 7.29 5.47
CA VAL A 5 -1.41 8.06 6.72
C VAL A 5 -0.14 8.16 7.57
N ALA A 6 0.90 7.40 7.21
CA ALA A 6 2.24 7.43 7.78
C ALA A 6 3.27 7.12 6.68
N ASN A 7 4.56 7.41 6.95
CA ASN A 7 5.63 7.01 6.05
C ASN A 7 5.67 5.47 5.95
N ALA A 8 5.75 4.96 4.74
CA ALA A 8 5.66 3.54 4.45
C ALA A 8 6.98 3.02 3.84
N PRO A 9 7.73 2.19 4.56
CA PRO A 9 8.80 1.39 3.94
C PRO A 9 8.22 0.50 2.86
N VAL A 10 8.94 0.37 1.75
CA VAL A 10 8.58 -0.47 0.62
C VAL A 10 9.25 -1.83 0.77
N TYR A 11 8.51 -2.87 0.37
CA TYR A 11 8.94 -4.25 0.44
C TYR A 11 8.76 -4.94 -0.93
N TRP A 12 9.68 -5.81 -1.32
CA TRP A 12 9.55 -6.64 -2.53
C TRP A 12 8.56 -7.80 -2.30
N GLU A 13 8.53 -8.31 -1.07
CA GLU A 13 7.60 -9.32 -0.57
C GLU A 13 7.18 -8.96 0.86
N PRO A 14 6.05 -9.46 1.40
CA PRO A 14 5.65 -9.21 2.79
C PRO A 14 6.77 -9.50 3.79
N GLY A 15 7.32 -8.46 4.41
CA GLY A 15 8.42 -8.56 5.38
C GLY A 15 9.83 -8.43 4.80
N GLU A 16 9.99 -8.45 3.48
CA GLU A 16 11.29 -8.30 2.79
C GLU A 16 11.48 -6.89 2.22
N LEU A 17 12.20 -6.04 2.95
CA LEU A 17 12.45 -4.65 2.54
C LEU A 17 13.20 -4.57 1.21
N THR A 18 12.97 -3.49 0.46
CA THR A 18 13.81 -3.19 -0.70
C THR A 18 15.24 -2.85 -0.26
N ASP A 19 16.21 -3.13 -1.13
CA ASP A 19 17.60 -2.68 -1.00
C ASP A 19 18.04 -2.00 -2.32
N PRO A 20 18.32 -0.68 -2.33
CA PRO A 20 18.26 0.24 -1.19
C PRO A 20 16.83 0.41 -0.65
N GLN A 21 16.72 0.74 0.64
CA GLN A 21 15.43 0.96 1.27
C GLN A 21 14.72 2.17 0.64
N VAL A 22 13.52 1.92 0.11
CA VAL A 22 12.62 2.97 -0.38
C VAL A 22 11.57 3.23 0.69
N THR A 23 11.23 4.50 0.91
CA THR A 23 10.15 4.91 1.81
C THR A 23 9.23 5.88 1.08
N ILE A 24 7.93 5.58 1.08
CA ILE A 24 6.90 6.46 0.53
C ILE A 24 6.43 7.40 1.63
N PRO A 25 6.52 8.73 1.46
CA PRO A 25 6.07 9.67 2.47
C PRO A 25 4.55 9.64 2.68
N ALA A 26 4.12 9.92 3.91
CA ALA A 26 2.71 10.16 4.22
C ALA A 26 2.12 11.26 3.33
N GLY A 27 0.81 11.18 3.07
CA GLY A 27 0.07 12.11 2.20
C GLY A 27 0.11 11.75 0.71
N ASN A 28 0.96 10.81 0.29
CA ASN A 28 0.88 10.24 -1.05
C ASN A 28 -0.30 9.27 -1.19
N SER A 29 -0.69 8.98 -2.43
CA SER A 29 -1.73 7.99 -2.74
C SER A 29 -1.21 6.94 -3.71
N ALA A 30 -1.68 5.70 -3.57
CA ALA A 30 -1.36 4.59 -4.46
C ALA A 30 -2.60 3.76 -4.81
N ARG A 31 -2.51 3.01 -5.90
CA ARG A 31 -3.55 2.00 -6.23
C ARG A 31 -3.26 0.74 -5.43
N VAL A 32 -4.17 0.39 -4.53
CA VAL A 32 -4.16 -0.88 -3.80
C VAL A 32 -4.80 -1.96 -4.66
N ILE A 33 -4.17 -3.14 -4.71
CA ILE A 33 -4.60 -4.30 -5.49
C ILE A 33 -5.30 -5.32 -4.61
N GLY A 34 -4.73 -5.58 -3.43
CA GLY A 34 -5.19 -6.57 -2.46
C GLY A 34 -4.26 -6.59 -1.26
N GLN A 35 -4.38 -7.62 -0.44
CA GLN A 35 -3.53 -7.84 0.73
C GLN A 35 -2.83 -9.20 0.67
N ASP A 36 -1.82 -9.41 1.51
CA ASP A 36 -1.17 -10.70 1.63
C ASP A 36 -2.04 -11.68 2.43
N ALA A 37 -1.65 -12.97 2.46
CA ALA A 37 -2.41 -14.00 3.17
C ALA A 37 -2.54 -13.75 4.68
N SER A 38 -1.58 -13.06 5.31
CA SER A 38 -1.66 -12.67 6.73
C SER A 38 -2.51 -11.41 6.97
N GLY A 39 -2.83 -10.67 5.91
CA GLY A 39 -3.58 -9.42 5.95
C GLY A 39 -2.81 -8.26 6.60
N GLN A 40 -1.48 -8.35 6.71
CA GLN A 40 -0.61 -7.33 7.32
C GLN A 40 -0.05 -6.33 6.31
N TYR A 41 -0.02 -6.69 5.03
CA TYR A 41 0.55 -5.90 3.95
C TYR A 41 -0.47 -5.70 2.82
N TYR A 42 -0.43 -4.54 2.19
CA TYR A 42 -1.12 -4.29 0.94
C TYR A 42 -0.16 -4.38 -0.24
N LYS A 43 -0.58 -5.03 -1.32
CA LYS A 43 0.07 -4.93 -2.62
C LYS A 43 -0.42 -3.68 -3.33
N ILE A 44 0.50 -2.85 -3.80
CA ILE A 44 0.21 -1.59 -4.47
C ILE A 44 0.94 -1.48 -5.80
N ILE A 45 0.44 -0.60 -6.67
CA ILE A 45 1.22 -0.11 -7.81
C ILE A 45 1.90 1.19 -7.40
N TRP A 46 3.22 1.24 -7.50
CA TRP A 46 4.05 2.42 -7.21
C TRP A 46 5.16 2.57 -8.24
N VAL A 47 5.23 3.73 -8.91
CA VAL A 47 6.26 4.05 -9.93
C VAL A 47 6.48 2.89 -10.92
N CYS A 48 5.38 2.33 -11.42
CA CYS A 48 5.32 1.20 -12.37
C CYS A 48 5.60 -0.21 -11.81
N ASP A 49 6.01 -0.36 -10.55
CA ASP A 49 6.23 -1.67 -9.94
C ASP A 49 5.06 -2.10 -9.04
N PHE A 50 4.94 -3.42 -8.86
CA PHE A 50 4.12 -3.99 -7.79
C PHE A 50 4.99 -4.21 -6.57
N VAL A 51 4.63 -3.53 -5.49
CA VAL A 51 5.38 -3.59 -4.22
C VAL A 51 4.42 -3.74 -3.06
N TRP A 52 4.97 -4.03 -1.88
CA TRP A 52 4.22 -4.21 -0.65
C TRP A 52 4.51 -3.09 0.34
N VAL A 53 3.48 -2.74 1.12
CA VAL A 53 3.56 -1.77 2.22
C VAL A 53 2.73 -2.27 3.39
N SER A 54 3.12 -1.91 4.61
CA SER A 54 2.35 -2.28 5.80
C SER A 54 0.95 -1.66 5.76
N LYS A 55 -0.07 -2.47 6.03
CA LYS A 55 -1.47 -2.05 6.12
C LYS A 55 -1.68 -0.94 7.15
N ALA A 56 -0.89 -0.92 8.21
CA ALA A 56 -0.94 0.12 9.24
C ALA A 56 -0.59 1.53 8.71
N THR A 57 0.07 1.61 7.56
CA THR A 57 0.51 2.89 6.96
C THR A 57 -0.50 3.44 5.95
N MET A 58 -1.56 2.70 5.60
CA MET A 58 -2.52 3.09 4.56
C MET A 58 -3.97 3.05 5.05
N GLY A 59 -4.76 4.02 4.59
CA GLY A 59 -6.20 4.09 4.80
C GLY A 59 -6.97 4.41 3.51
N PRO A 60 -8.32 4.38 3.57
CA PRO A 60 -9.17 4.83 2.47
C PRO A 60 -8.80 6.23 2.00
N ASN A 61 -8.89 6.45 0.68
CA ASN A 61 -8.67 7.78 0.11
C ASN A 61 -10.00 8.54 -0.04
N TYR A 62 -10.09 9.75 0.53
CA TYR A 62 -11.34 10.50 0.67
C TYR A 62 -11.57 11.57 -0.41
N ASP A 63 -10.63 11.75 -1.32
CA ASP A 63 -10.80 12.59 -2.51
C ASP A 63 -11.97 12.09 -3.36
N GLN A 64 -12.58 13.04 -4.07
CA GLN A 64 -13.87 12.88 -4.74
C GLN A 64 -13.94 11.66 -5.68
N VAL A 65 -12.82 11.26 -6.28
CA VAL A 65 -12.73 10.10 -7.18
C VAL A 65 -12.90 8.78 -6.44
N TRP A 66 -12.37 8.67 -5.22
CA TRP A 66 -12.35 7.42 -4.45
C TRP A 66 -13.42 7.38 -3.35
N ASN A 67 -13.89 8.54 -2.91
CA ASN A 67 -15.03 8.73 -2.01
C ASN A 67 -14.96 7.87 -0.72
N GLY A 68 -13.77 7.69 -0.17
CA GLY A 68 -13.56 6.95 1.08
C GLY A 68 -13.90 5.45 0.98
N ALA A 69 -13.98 4.89 -0.23
CA ALA A 69 -14.27 3.47 -0.40
C ALA A 69 -13.25 2.59 0.36
N PRO A 70 -13.70 1.50 1.01
CA PRO A 70 -12.80 0.58 1.70
C PRO A 70 -11.69 0.05 0.79
N LEU A 71 -10.50 -0.16 1.35
CA LEU A 71 -9.38 -0.74 0.60
C LEU A 71 -9.64 -2.22 0.29
N PRO A 72 -9.18 -2.73 -0.87
CA PRO A 72 -9.33 -4.14 -1.22
C PRO A 72 -8.73 -5.09 -0.16
N THR A 73 -9.47 -6.12 0.20
CA THR A 73 -9.06 -7.17 1.16
C THR A 73 -8.92 -8.55 0.53
N GLY A 74 -9.07 -8.66 -0.80
CA GLY A 74 -8.78 -9.90 -1.51
C GLY A 74 -7.30 -10.26 -1.35
N VAL A 75 -7.02 -11.53 -1.04
CA VAL A 75 -5.64 -12.03 -0.94
C VAL A 75 -5.05 -12.13 -2.34
N VAL A 76 -3.81 -11.63 -2.51
CA VAL A 76 -3.07 -11.65 -3.78
C VAL A 76 -1.65 -12.18 -3.58
N GLU A 77 -1.08 -12.73 -4.66
CA GLU A 77 0.33 -13.12 -4.81
C GLU A 77 1.10 -11.97 -5.48
#